data_AF-Q0V1G4-F1
#
_entry.id   AF-Q0V1G4-F1
#
_cell.length_a   1.000
_cell.length_b   1.000
_cell.length_c   1.000
_cell.angle_alpha   90.00
_cell.angle_beta   90.00
_cell.angle_gamma   90.00
#
_symmetry.space_group_name_H-M   'P 1'
#
loop_
_entity.id
_entity.type
_entity.pdbx_description
1 polymer ?
#
loop_
_entity_poly.entity_id
_entity_poly.type
_entity_poly.pdbx_seq_one_letter_code
_entity_poly.pdbx_strand_id
1 'polypeptide(L)'
;MAFPMYERAWAIYRQRLSTPSANPKRGMWWHSDTDEQATIPANEGPKSDWKSIADNFDEEIIPETLDDPKSRNGLKDPSIMALINGNSIYVASALLSDPSIPPSGTPITRVFGNLGRSEMSLLVPPVDPRLAELDLSSWKHINHSHFTGRLQDCFSSTSLHLTFTDSEDTVYLGNRGLRDRQVVFLEALVSIDDRGKHIGDLDILSMFSKPTFEVQKSCSHTPEERADVLLGCRLIAIDNWDEFLDPPERAAIFRANGNWQARLGAAAAAIQMGMETLVLSAKRPCLQCLKMTGVDMIIA
;
A
#
# COMPACT_ATOMS: atom_id res chain seq x y z
N MET A 1 -37.89 6.76 -7.57
CA MET A 1 -37.34 7.21 -8.86
C MET A 1 -36.12 8.06 -8.55
N ALA A 2 -34.96 7.42 -8.46
CA ALA A 2 -33.70 8.03 -8.00
C ALA A 2 -32.83 8.48 -9.18
N PHE A 3 -31.97 9.46 -8.90
CA PHE A 3 -31.44 10.47 -9.80
C PHE A 3 -30.35 10.01 -10.79
N PRO A 4 -30.29 10.61 -12.01
CA PRO A 4 -29.37 10.30 -13.11
C PRO A 4 -27.96 10.94 -12.98
N MET A 5 -27.50 11.29 -11.78
CA MET A 5 -26.24 12.05 -11.59
C MET A 5 -24.98 11.17 -11.66
N TYR A 6 -25.11 9.86 -11.36
CA TYR A 6 -24.00 8.90 -11.44
C TYR A 6 -23.55 8.63 -12.88
N GLU A 7 -24.47 8.52 -13.84
CA GLU A 7 -24.17 8.25 -15.25
C GLU A 7 -23.27 9.33 -15.90
N ARG A 8 -23.39 10.60 -15.47
CA ARG A 8 -22.59 11.71 -16.03
C ARG A 8 -21.14 11.72 -15.53
N ALA A 9 -20.89 11.35 -14.27
CA ALA A 9 -19.52 11.22 -13.76
C ALA A 9 -18.77 10.06 -14.46
N TRP A 10 -19.49 8.95 -14.71
CA TRP A 10 -18.96 7.79 -15.43
C TRP A 10 -18.70 8.04 -16.93
N ALA A 11 -19.42 8.95 -17.58
CA ALA A 11 -19.19 9.32 -18.98
C ALA A 11 -17.92 10.18 -19.16
N ILE A 12 -17.64 11.09 -18.21
CA ILE A 12 -16.45 11.96 -18.24
C ILE A 12 -15.16 11.16 -18.01
N TYR A 13 -15.20 10.14 -17.16
CA TYR A 13 -14.07 9.23 -16.91
C TYR A 13 -13.67 8.42 -18.15
N ARG A 14 -14.66 7.85 -18.88
CA ARG A 14 -14.42 7.10 -20.14
C ARG A 14 -13.85 7.96 -21.27
N GLN A 15 -14.21 9.24 -21.32
CA GLN A 15 -13.72 10.17 -22.34
C GLN A 15 -12.25 10.60 -22.12
N ARG A 16 -11.73 10.46 -20.89
CA ARG A 16 -10.34 10.81 -20.55
C ARG A 16 -9.35 9.65 -20.69
N LEU A 17 -9.78 8.39 -20.55
CA LEU A 17 -8.94 7.22 -20.86
C LEU A 17 -8.65 7.07 -22.37
N SER A 18 -9.44 7.72 -23.24
CA SER A 18 -9.30 7.67 -24.70
C SER A 18 -8.55 8.87 -25.30
N THR A 19 -8.11 9.83 -24.49
CA THR A 19 -7.35 10.99 -24.96
C THR A 19 -5.89 10.92 -24.50
N PRO A 20 -4.89 10.93 -25.41
CA PRO A 20 -3.49 11.00 -25.02
C PRO A 20 -3.22 12.37 -24.39
N SER A 21 -2.98 12.42 -23.07
CA SER A 21 -2.55 13.64 -22.39
C SER A 21 -1.08 13.94 -22.74
N ALA A 22 -0.85 15.11 -23.31
CA ALA A 22 0.46 15.62 -23.77
C ALA A 22 1.29 16.28 -22.65
N ASN A 23 1.20 15.81 -21.40
CA ASN A 23 2.01 16.33 -20.29
C ASN A 23 2.79 15.21 -19.58
N PRO A 24 4.10 15.38 -19.32
CA PRO A 24 4.93 14.33 -18.73
C PRO A 24 4.49 14.08 -17.28
N LYS A 25 4.21 12.81 -16.97
CA LYS A 25 3.86 12.32 -15.62
C LYS A 25 4.92 12.77 -14.61
N ARG A 26 4.54 13.55 -13.59
CA ARG A 26 5.39 13.83 -12.42
C ARG A 26 5.30 12.63 -11.47
N GLY A 27 6.11 11.60 -11.72
CA GLY A 27 6.33 10.48 -10.78
C GLY A 27 7.50 10.77 -9.85
N MET A 28 7.42 10.32 -8.59
CA MET A 28 8.51 10.40 -7.62
C MET A 28 9.03 8.99 -7.34
N TRP A 29 10.35 8.81 -7.43
CA TRP A 29 11.05 7.54 -7.26
C TRP A 29 11.55 7.42 -5.82
N TRP A 30 11.33 6.26 -5.19
CA TRP A 30 11.92 5.97 -3.88
C TRP A 30 13.27 5.26 -4.09
N HIS A 31 14.38 5.93 -3.74
CA HIS A 31 15.67 5.27 -3.51
C HIS A 31 15.91 5.18 -2.01
N SER A 32 16.05 3.96 -1.48
CA SER A 32 16.57 3.75 -0.13
C SER A 32 18.10 3.77 -0.19
N ASP A 33 18.69 4.96 -0.14
CA ASP A 33 20.14 5.07 0.05
C ASP A 33 20.47 4.71 1.51
N THR A 34 20.88 3.46 1.70
CA THR A 34 21.63 3.03 2.87
C THR A 34 23.08 3.41 2.66
N ASP A 35 23.50 4.58 3.17
CA ASP A 35 24.83 4.83 3.75
C ASP A 35 25.07 6.34 3.95
N GLU A 36 24.64 6.86 5.10
CA GLU A 36 25.33 7.97 5.78
C GLU A 36 24.80 8.09 7.22
N GLN A 37 25.39 7.32 8.14
CA GLN A 37 25.21 7.54 9.57
C GLN A 37 26.00 8.78 9.99
N ALA A 38 25.37 9.95 9.97
CA ALA A 38 25.86 11.11 10.68
C ALA A 38 25.41 11.04 12.14
N THR A 39 26.33 10.68 13.04
CA THR A 39 26.14 10.71 14.50
C THR A 39 26.01 12.16 14.97
N ILE A 40 24.84 12.53 15.51
CA ILE A 40 24.62 13.81 16.20
C ILE A 40 24.71 13.54 17.72
N PRO A 41 25.46 14.33 18.51
CA PRO A 41 25.61 14.09 19.95
C PRO A 41 24.30 14.32 20.69
N ALA A 42 24.03 13.44 21.66
CA ALA A 42 22.90 13.53 22.57
C ALA A 42 23.03 14.80 23.44
N ASN A 43 22.25 15.83 23.12
CA ASN A 43 22.00 16.93 24.03
C ASN A 43 20.69 16.63 24.76
N GLU A 44 20.78 16.38 26.06
CA GLU A 44 19.64 16.21 26.95
C GLU A 44 18.87 17.54 27.08
N GLY A 45 17.86 17.72 26.22
CA GLY A 45 16.82 18.72 26.39
C GLY A 45 15.76 18.25 27.40
N PRO A 46 14.95 19.18 27.98
CA PRO A 46 14.04 18.84 29.07
C PRO A 46 13.03 17.80 28.61
N LYS A 47 12.87 16.72 29.39
CA LYS A 47 11.81 15.73 29.21
C LYS A 47 10.46 16.43 29.37
N SER A 48 9.83 16.82 28.26
CA SER A 48 8.45 17.29 28.25
C SER A 48 7.53 16.09 28.47
N ASP A 49 6.81 16.12 29.59
CA ASP A 49 5.89 15.09 30.05
C ASP A 49 4.62 15.11 29.17
N TRP A 50 4.57 14.26 28.14
CA TRP A 50 3.46 14.19 27.18
C TRP A 50 2.11 13.81 27.82
N LYS A 51 2.10 13.39 29.08
CA LYS A 51 0.86 13.19 29.86
C LYS A 51 0.11 14.50 30.12
N SER A 52 0.80 15.63 30.33
CA SER A 52 0.12 16.86 30.75
C SER A 52 -0.63 17.59 29.63
N ILE A 53 -0.43 17.22 28.36
CA ILE A 53 -1.17 17.83 27.23
C ILE A 53 -2.50 17.12 27.01
N ALA A 54 -2.56 15.81 27.29
CA ALA A 54 -3.80 15.03 27.24
C ALA A 54 -4.73 15.35 28.43
N ASP A 55 -4.14 15.65 29.60
CA ASP A 55 -4.90 15.87 30.84
C ASP A 55 -5.45 17.31 31.02
N ASN A 56 -5.17 18.24 30.08
CA ASN A 56 -5.64 19.64 30.12
C ASN A 56 -6.71 20.00 29.07
N PHE A 57 -7.31 19.01 28.42
CA PHE A 57 -8.55 19.24 27.66
C PHE A 57 -9.73 19.20 28.64
N ASP A 58 -9.86 20.26 29.43
CA ASP A 58 -11.09 20.51 30.19
C ASP A 58 -12.26 20.65 29.20
N GLU A 59 -13.31 19.86 29.46
CA GLU A 59 -14.61 19.94 28.84
C GLU A 59 -15.25 21.31 29.15
N GLU A 60 -14.94 22.38 28.43
CA GLU A 60 -15.83 23.53 28.41
C GLU A 60 -15.71 24.42 27.16
N ILE A 61 -16.90 24.74 26.63
CA ILE A 61 -17.25 25.69 25.56
C ILE A 61 -17.09 25.15 24.12
N ILE A 62 -17.97 24.21 23.76
CA ILE A 62 -18.47 24.09 22.38
C ILE A 62 -19.57 25.15 22.22
N PRO A 63 -19.45 26.13 21.31
CA PRO A 63 -20.56 27.03 21.00
C PRO A 63 -21.69 26.22 20.34
N GLU A 64 -22.86 26.30 20.94
CA GLU A 64 -24.08 25.52 20.69
C GLU A 64 -24.78 25.79 19.34
N THR A 65 -24.04 26.07 18.25
CA THR A 65 -24.62 26.48 16.95
C THR A 65 -24.00 25.83 15.71
N LEU A 66 -23.53 24.58 15.81
CA LEU A 66 -23.10 23.77 14.65
C LEU A 66 -23.72 22.37 14.61
N ASP A 67 -24.91 22.18 15.18
CA ASP A 67 -25.75 21.02 14.90
C ASP A 67 -26.69 21.32 13.73
N ASP A 68 -26.14 21.39 12.51
CA ASP A 68 -26.93 21.11 11.31
C ASP A 68 -26.73 19.63 10.93
N PRO A 69 -27.67 18.73 11.30
CA PRO A 69 -27.58 17.30 11.02
C PRO A 69 -27.63 16.96 9.52
N LYS A 70 -27.76 17.96 8.62
CA LYS A 70 -27.69 17.77 7.17
C LYS A 70 -26.30 17.97 6.56
N SER A 71 -25.30 18.44 7.32
CA SER A 71 -23.91 18.56 6.85
C SER A 71 -23.07 17.29 7.01
N ARG A 72 -23.53 16.32 7.81
CA ARG A 72 -22.92 14.98 8.00
C ARG A 72 -23.32 13.98 6.90
N ASN A 73 -23.52 14.45 5.68
CA ASN A 73 -23.71 13.56 4.53
C ASN A 73 -22.36 13.31 3.85
N GLY A 74 -21.68 12.22 4.20
CA GLY A 74 -21.00 11.42 3.17
C GLY A 74 -19.52 11.08 3.34
N LEU A 75 -18.71 11.82 4.10
CA LEU A 75 -17.32 11.39 4.33
C LEU A 75 -17.27 10.53 5.59
N LYS A 76 -17.18 9.20 5.41
CA LYS A 76 -16.39 8.38 6.34
C LYS A 76 -15.03 9.06 6.45
N ASP A 77 -14.50 9.22 7.67
CA ASP A 77 -13.18 9.81 7.87
C ASP A 77 -12.17 9.11 6.92
N PRO A 78 -11.56 9.83 5.96
CA PRO A 78 -10.73 9.21 4.94
C PRO A 78 -9.49 8.62 5.62
N SER A 79 -9.16 7.38 5.27
CA SER A 79 -7.92 6.76 5.74
C SER A 79 -6.73 7.56 5.19
N ILE A 80 -5.96 8.20 6.06
CA ILE A 80 -4.79 8.99 5.65
C ILE A 80 -3.59 8.06 5.54
N MET A 81 -2.93 8.05 4.37
CA MET A 81 -1.74 7.21 4.15
C MET A 81 -0.42 7.93 4.40
N ALA A 82 -0.39 9.25 4.20
CA ALA A 82 0.78 10.07 4.49
C ALA A 82 0.42 11.53 4.76
N LEU A 83 1.32 12.23 5.43
CA LEU A 83 1.28 13.67 5.67
C LEU A 83 2.53 14.31 5.05
N ILE A 84 2.35 15.39 4.31
CA ILE A 84 3.45 16.16 3.73
C ILE A 84 3.48 17.55 4.35
N ASN A 85 4.65 17.94 4.83
CA ASN A 85 4.90 19.27 5.38
C ASN A 85 6.34 19.72 5.06
N GLY A 86 6.45 20.75 4.21
CA GLY A 86 7.74 21.24 3.72
C GLY A 86 8.50 20.15 2.95
N ASN A 87 9.71 19.83 3.42
CA ASN A 87 10.60 18.82 2.82
C ASN A 87 10.50 17.44 3.49
N SER A 88 9.40 17.18 4.18
CA SER A 88 9.17 15.92 4.90
C SER A 88 7.87 15.28 4.49
N ILE A 89 7.93 13.98 4.20
CA ILE A 89 6.80 13.10 3.99
C ILE A 89 6.77 12.14 5.16
N TYR A 90 5.69 12.14 5.93
CA TYR A 90 5.45 11.23 7.05
C TYR A 90 4.47 10.17 6.56
N VAL A 91 4.95 8.97 6.33
CA VAL A 91 4.18 7.88 5.70
C VAL A 91 4.06 6.71 6.66
N ALA A 92 2.95 5.97 6.57
CA ALA A 92 2.80 4.72 7.31
C ALA A 92 3.97 3.78 6.99
N SER A 93 4.70 3.31 8.01
CA SER A 93 5.89 2.46 7.84
C SER A 93 5.59 1.18 7.04
N ALA A 94 4.35 0.69 7.13
CA ALA A 94 3.87 -0.48 6.39
C ALA A 94 3.91 -0.30 4.86
N LEU A 95 3.92 0.93 4.35
CA LEU A 95 4.06 1.23 2.91
C LEU A 95 5.51 1.13 2.42
N LEU A 96 6.48 1.07 3.33
CA LEU A 96 7.92 1.09 3.05
C LEU A 96 8.63 -0.18 3.51
N SER A 97 7.89 -1.24 3.83
CA SER A 97 8.46 -2.45 4.41
C SER A 97 7.85 -3.71 3.84
N ASP A 98 8.61 -4.78 3.94
CA ASP A 98 8.13 -6.12 3.62
C ASP A 98 6.89 -6.50 4.47
N PRO A 99 5.84 -7.08 3.86
CA PRO A 99 4.59 -7.37 4.57
C PRO A 99 4.72 -8.47 5.63
N SER A 100 5.81 -9.26 5.63
CA SER A 100 6.10 -10.25 6.68
C SER A 100 6.77 -9.66 7.91
N ILE A 101 7.23 -8.41 7.83
CA ILE A 101 7.85 -7.71 8.94
C ILE A 101 6.76 -6.91 9.64
N PRO A 102 6.46 -7.18 10.92
CA PRO A 102 5.51 -6.36 11.64
C PRO A 102 6.03 -4.92 11.65
N PRO A 103 5.16 -3.91 11.46
CA PRO A 103 5.58 -2.52 11.53
C PRO A 103 6.29 -2.31 12.88
N SER A 104 7.51 -1.79 12.82
CA SER A 104 8.29 -1.44 14.01
C SER A 104 7.46 -0.59 14.97
N GLY A 105 7.84 -0.52 16.26
CA GLY A 105 7.12 0.27 17.27
C GLY A 105 6.84 1.74 16.90
N THR A 106 7.49 2.27 15.86
CA THR A 106 7.11 3.50 15.15
C THR A 106 6.25 3.21 13.91
N PRO A 107 4.93 3.49 13.96
CA PRO A 107 4.02 3.24 12.83
C PRO A 107 4.18 4.23 11.66
N ILE A 108 4.93 5.33 11.88
CA ILE A 108 5.15 6.39 10.90
C ILE A 108 6.65 6.51 10.65
N THR A 109 7.03 6.56 9.37
CA THR A 109 8.40 6.80 8.90
C THR A 109 8.46 8.14 8.20
N ARG A 110 9.50 8.93 8.48
CA ARG A 110 9.78 10.18 7.77
C ARG A 110 10.70 9.91 6.60
N VAL A 111 10.30 10.33 5.41
CA VAL A 111 11.14 10.35 4.20
C VAL A 111 11.33 11.80 3.76
N PHE A 112 12.49 12.10 3.20
CA PHE A 112 12.76 13.40 2.60
C PHE A 112 12.08 13.51 1.24
N GLY A 113 11.36 14.61 1.02
CA GLY A 113 10.64 14.87 -0.21
C GLY A 113 9.69 16.05 -0.05
N ASN A 114 9.33 16.70 -1.14
CA ASN A 114 8.32 17.77 -1.16
C ASN A 114 7.46 17.67 -2.42
N LEU A 115 6.29 18.28 -2.36
CA LEU A 115 5.40 18.43 -3.53
C LEU A 115 5.64 19.73 -4.31
N GLY A 116 6.66 20.51 -3.92
CA GLY A 116 6.86 21.88 -4.42
C GLY A 116 5.72 22.84 -4.03
N ARG A 117 5.01 22.54 -2.93
CA ARG A 117 3.85 23.30 -2.42
C ARG A 117 4.10 23.78 -1.00
N SER A 118 3.45 24.88 -0.62
CA SER A 118 3.63 25.52 0.70
C SER A 118 2.63 25.02 1.75
N GLU A 119 1.56 24.39 1.28
CA GLU A 119 0.46 23.84 2.05
C GLU A 119 0.85 22.55 2.77
N MET A 120 0.09 22.21 3.80
CA MET A 120 0.15 20.89 4.42
C MET A 120 -0.77 19.96 3.64
N SER A 121 -0.25 18.82 3.17
CA SER A 121 -1.04 17.87 2.38
C SER A 121 -1.23 16.55 3.12
N LEU A 122 -2.49 16.14 3.26
CA LEU A 122 -2.90 14.83 3.75
C LEU A 122 -3.17 13.94 2.54
N LEU A 123 -2.33 12.93 2.34
CA LEU A 123 -2.51 12.00 1.25
C LEU A 123 -3.58 10.97 1.59
N VAL A 124 -4.55 10.83 0.71
CA VAL A 124 -5.65 9.87 0.84
C VAL A 124 -5.58 8.87 -0.33
N PRO A 125 -5.80 7.57 -0.09
CA PRO A 125 -5.88 6.58 -1.15
C PRO A 125 -7.15 6.81 -2.00
N PRO A 126 -7.18 6.32 -3.25
CA PRO A 126 -8.37 6.36 -4.08
C PRO A 126 -9.48 5.49 -3.48
N VAL A 127 -10.74 5.77 -3.85
CA VAL A 127 -11.89 4.98 -3.38
C VAL A 127 -11.88 3.55 -3.94
N ASP A 128 -11.38 3.35 -5.16
CA ASP A 128 -11.41 2.08 -5.90
C ASP A 128 -10.09 1.88 -6.65
N PRO A 129 -9.00 1.46 -5.98
CA PRO A 129 -7.76 1.10 -6.65
C PRO A 129 -7.98 -0.11 -7.56
N ARG A 130 -7.39 -0.10 -8.76
CA ARG A 130 -7.64 -1.13 -9.78
C ARG A 130 -6.37 -1.79 -10.25
N LEU A 131 -6.42 -3.11 -10.33
CA LEU A 131 -5.42 -3.90 -11.02
C LEU A 131 -5.69 -3.89 -12.54
N ALA A 132 -4.64 -4.06 -13.32
CA ALA A 132 -4.76 -4.17 -14.77
C ALA A 132 -5.63 -5.36 -15.15
N GLU A 133 -6.55 -5.13 -16.09
CA GLU A 133 -7.35 -6.20 -16.67
C GLU A 133 -6.48 -7.08 -17.58
N LEU A 134 -6.87 -8.36 -17.68
CA LEU A 134 -6.27 -9.27 -18.64
C LEU A 134 -6.61 -8.81 -20.06
N ASP A 135 -5.57 -8.51 -20.83
CA ASP A 135 -5.72 -8.27 -22.27
C ASP A 135 -5.92 -9.60 -22.99
N LEU A 136 -7.19 -10.00 -23.11
CA LEU A 136 -7.64 -11.21 -23.82
C LEU A 136 -7.28 -11.20 -25.31
N SER A 137 -6.91 -10.06 -25.88
CA SER A 137 -6.48 -9.94 -27.27
C SER A 137 -4.98 -10.19 -27.46
N SER A 138 -4.20 -10.15 -26.38
CA SER A 138 -2.79 -10.49 -26.38
C SER A 138 -2.57 -11.95 -25.97
N TRP A 139 -1.91 -12.73 -26.82
CA TRP A 139 -1.44 -14.06 -26.41
C TRP A 139 -0.24 -13.91 -25.47
N LYS A 140 -0.49 -14.03 -24.17
CA LYS A 140 0.57 -14.06 -23.16
C LYS A 140 0.89 -15.51 -22.83
N HIS A 141 2.18 -15.82 -22.77
CA HIS A 141 2.62 -17.17 -22.46
C HIS A 141 2.48 -17.42 -20.94
N ILE A 142 1.35 -17.99 -20.54
CA ILE A 142 1.04 -18.41 -19.18
C ILE A 142 1.33 -19.91 -19.10
N ASN A 143 2.35 -20.30 -18.33
CA ASN A 143 2.82 -21.70 -18.27
C ASN A 143 2.26 -22.42 -17.04
N HIS A 144 2.10 -21.70 -15.92
CA HIS A 144 1.70 -22.29 -14.63
C HIS A 144 2.56 -23.51 -14.27
N SER A 145 3.88 -23.31 -14.32
CA SER A 145 4.82 -24.38 -14.05
C SER A 145 4.73 -24.87 -12.59
N HIS A 146 5.04 -26.14 -12.36
CA HIS A 146 5.07 -26.66 -11.00
C HIS A 146 6.18 -26.03 -10.17
N PHE A 147 5.85 -25.71 -8.92
CA PHE A 147 6.85 -25.21 -7.99
C PHE A 147 7.87 -26.29 -7.66
N THR A 148 9.15 -26.03 -7.96
CA THR A 148 10.25 -26.97 -7.75
C THR A 148 10.87 -26.87 -6.35
N GLY A 149 10.31 -26.06 -5.45
CA GLY A 149 10.86 -25.83 -4.11
C GLY A 149 11.86 -24.69 -3.97
N ARG A 150 12.26 -24.05 -5.07
CA ARG A 150 13.26 -23.00 -5.04
C ARG A 150 12.62 -21.64 -4.85
N LEU A 151 12.93 -21.03 -3.71
CA LEU A 151 12.65 -19.63 -3.44
C LEU A 151 13.69 -18.76 -4.15
N GLN A 152 13.24 -17.95 -5.09
CA GLN A 152 14.06 -17.03 -5.88
C GLN A 152 13.26 -15.77 -6.17
N ASP A 153 13.93 -14.72 -6.63
CA ASP A 153 13.26 -13.50 -7.11
C ASP A 153 13.06 -13.55 -8.63
N CYS A 154 11.81 -13.69 -9.07
CA CYS A 154 11.42 -13.59 -10.49
C CYS A 154 10.92 -12.18 -10.88
N PHE A 155 10.86 -11.26 -9.91
CA PHE A 155 10.21 -9.95 -10.00
C PHE A 155 11.20 -8.80 -9.74
N SER A 156 12.49 -9.00 -10.01
CA SER A 156 13.56 -8.01 -9.79
C SER A 156 13.35 -6.65 -10.47
N SER A 157 12.49 -6.58 -11.48
CA SER A 157 12.13 -5.34 -12.20
C SER A 157 10.84 -4.68 -11.69
N THR A 158 10.25 -5.22 -10.63
CA THR A 158 9.04 -4.69 -10.00
C THR A 158 9.38 -3.54 -9.07
N SER A 159 8.56 -2.49 -9.11
CA SER A 159 8.74 -1.25 -8.37
C SER A 159 7.39 -0.70 -7.90
N LEU A 160 7.41 0.02 -6.78
CA LEU A 160 6.25 0.72 -6.24
C LEU A 160 6.40 2.23 -6.45
N HIS A 161 5.33 2.88 -6.92
CA HIS A 161 5.30 4.29 -7.27
C HIS A 161 4.17 5.01 -6.55
N LEU A 162 4.48 6.17 -5.97
CA LEU A 162 3.47 7.09 -5.44
C LEU A 162 3.16 8.14 -6.51
N THR A 163 1.89 8.21 -6.93
CA THR A 163 1.40 9.15 -7.95
C THR A 163 0.23 9.97 -7.42
N PHE A 164 0.07 11.21 -7.87
CA PHE A 164 -1.05 12.09 -7.49
C PHE A 164 -2.08 12.17 -8.62
N THR A 165 -3.37 12.20 -8.29
CA THR A 165 -4.47 12.20 -9.29
C THR A 165 -5.02 13.59 -9.61
N ASP A 166 -4.38 14.65 -9.08
CA ASP A 166 -4.83 16.05 -9.11
C ASP A 166 -6.19 16.31 -8.44
N SER A 167 -6.77 15.31 -7.76
CA SER A 167 -7.99 15.46 -6.96
C SER A 167 -7.64 16.00 -5.58
N GLU A 168 -8.17 17.17 -5.25
CA GLU A 168 -7.86 17.90 -4.02
C GLU A 168 -9.13 18.41 -3.34
N ASP A 169 -9.16 18.32 -2.03
CA ASP A 169 -10.20 18.93 -1.20
C ASP A 169 -9.56 19.71 -0.04
N THR A 170 -10.09 20.90 0.24
CA THR A 170 -9.47 21.81 1.21
C THR A 170 -10.21 21.78 2.52
N VAL A 171 -9.49 21.67 3.64
CA VAL A 171 -10.11 21.71 4.96
C VAL A 171 -10.52 23.14 5.27
N TYR A 172 -11.83 23.41 5.27
CA TYR A 172 -12.36 24.71 5.66
C TYR A 172 -12.45 24.82 7.19
N LEU A 173 -11.51 25.54 7.81
CA LEU A 173 -11.42 25.75 9.26
C LEU A 173 -12.16 27.01 9.75
N GLY A 174 -12.90 27.69 8.86
CA GLY A 174 -13.56 28.96 9.13
C GLY A 174 -12.61 30.17 9.17
N ASN A 175 -13.17 31.37 9.27
CA ASN A 175 -12.41 32.62 9.26
C ASN A 175 -11.78 32.93 10.63
N ARG A 176 -10.72 32.21 11.01
CA ARG A 176 -9.91 32.53 12.19
C ARG A 176 -8.59 33.18 11.74
N GLY A 177 -8.54 34.51 11.79
CA GLY A 177 -7.33 35.36 11.73
C GLY A 177 -6.15 34.89 10.87
N LEU A 178 -6.11 35.31 9.60
CA LEU A 178 -4.95 35.52 8.70
C LEU A 178 -3.63 34.79 9.03
N ARG A 179 -3.66 33.45 9.05
CA ARG A 179 -2.51 32.65 8.64
C ARG A 179 -3.01 31.66 7.60
N ASP A 180 -2.68 31.93 6.34
CA ASP A 180 -2.98 31.08 5.18
C ASP A 180 -2.14 29.79 5.22
N ARG A 181 -2.36 28.94 6.23
CA ARG A 181 -1.90 27.54 6.18
C ARG A 181 -3.10 26.66 5.93
N GLN A 182 -3.39 26.48 4.65
CA GLN A 182 -4.41 25.57 4.18
C GLN A 182 -3.92 24.14 4.37
N VAL A 183 -4.76 23.30 4.98
CA VAL A 183 -4.59 21.85 4.97
C VAL A 183 -5.42 21.33 3.80
N VAL A 184 -4.81 20.49 2.96
CA VAL A 184 -5.42 19.95 1.76
C VAL A 184 -5.39 18.43 1.82
N PHE A 185 -6.53 17.79 1.56
CA PHE A 185 -6.57 16.38 1.19
C PHE A 185 -6.17 16.27 -0.28
N LEU A 186 -5.14 15.48 -0.56
CA LEU A 186 -4.66 15.21 -1.90
C LEU A 186 -4.79 13.71 -2.16
N GLU A 187 -5.56 13.34 -3.16
CA GLU A 187 -5.66 11.94 -3.56
C GLU A 187 -4.36 11.48 -4.21
N ALA A 188 -3.87 10.33 -3.75
CA ALA A 188 -2.67 9.72 -4.25
C ALA A 188 -2.79 8.18 -4.32
N LEU A 189 -2.14 7.63 -5.33
CA LEU A 189 -2.14 6.22 -5.70
C LEU A 189 -0.79 5.61 -5.34
N VAL A 190 -0.81 4.45 -4.67
CA VAL A 190 0.35 3.56 -4.68
C VAL A 190 0.13 2.57 -5.82
N SER A 191 1.01 2.61 -6.79
CA SER A 191 0.94 1.79 -8.00
C SER A 191 2.12 0.84 -8.09
N ILE A 192 1.90 -0.28 -8.75
CA ILE A 192 2.92 -1.27 -9.03
C ILE A 192 3.22 -1.32 -10.52
N ASP A 193 4.50 -1.25 -10.83
CA ASP A 193 5.01 -1.31 -12.19
C ASP A 193 6.06 -2.43 -12.27
N ASP A 194 5.99 -3.24 -13.32
CA ASP A 194 7.01 -4.25 -13.63
C ASP A 194 7.55 -4.03 -15.03
N ARG A 195 8.89 -3.94 -15.15
CA ARG A 195 9.59 -3.70 -16.43
C ARG A 195 9.07 -2.47 -17.19
N GLY A 196 8.67 -1.43 -16.45
CA GLY A 196 8.11 -0.19 -17.01
C GLY A 196 6.67 -0.29 -17.50
N LYS A 197 5.98 -1.41 -17.24
CA LYS A 197 4.55 -1.58 -17.49
C LYS A 197 3.78 -1.41 -16.18
N HIS A 198 2.77 -0.55 -16.22
CA HIS A 198 1.84 -0.40 -15.12
C HIS A 198 0.99 -1.66 -14.94
N ILE A 199 1.04 -2.23 -13.74
CA ILE A 199 0.31 -3.44 -13.35
C ILE A 199 -0.96 -3.10 -12.58
N GLY A 200 -0.98 -2.00 -11.82
CA GLY A 200 -2.19 -1.54 -11.16
C GLY A 200 -1.95 -0.68 -9.93
N ASP A 201 -3.05 -0.22 -9.34
CA ASP A 201 -3.10 0.52 -8.09
C ASP A 201 -3.43 -0.43 -6.91
N LEU A 202 -2.84 -0.15 -5.76
CA LEU A 202 -2.86 -1.01 -4.58
C LEU A 202 -3.50 -0.35 -3.37
N ASP A 203 -4.37 -1.08 -2.68
CA ASP A 203 -4.81 -0.75 -1.32
C ASP A 203 -3.98 -1.51 -0.25
N ILE A 204 -2.75 -1.05 -0.04
CA ILE A 204 -1.82 -1.72 0.90
C ILE A 204 -2.31 -1.62 2.35
N LEU A 205 -2.88 -0.48 2.75
CA LEU A 205 -3.23 -0.26 4.17
C LEU A 205 -4.43 -1.10 4.59
N SER A 206 -5.44 -1.26 3.71
CA SER A 206 -6.60 -2.08 4.06
C SER A 206 -6.28 -3.57 4.12
N MET A 207 -5.28 -4.03 3.34
CA MET A 207 -4.78 -5.41 3.33
C MET A 207 -4.51 -5.94 4.74
N PHE A 208 -3.80 -5.17 5.57
CA PHE A 208 -3.41 -5.59 6.93
C PHE A 208 -4.60 -5.78 7.88
N SER A 209 -5.78 -5.26 7.53
CA SER A 209 -7.01 -5.42 8.32
C SER A 209 -7.89 -6.57 7.83
N LYS A 210 -7.50 -7.26 6.74
CA LYS A 210 -8.29 -8.34 6.15
C LYS A 210 -7.99 -9.66 6.85
N PRO A 211 -9.02 -10.46 7.19
CA PRO A 211 -8.81 -11.78 7.79
C PRO A 211 -8.16 -12.77 6.82
N THR A 212 -8.26 -12.52 5.51
CA THR A 212 -7.67 -13.34 4.45
C THR A 212 -6.17 -13.08 4.26
N PHE A 213 -5.58 -12.13 5.02
CA PHE A 213 -4.16 -11.85 5.01
C PHE A 213 -3.49 -12.48 6.23
N GLU A 214 -2.59 -13.42 5.98
CA GLU A 214 -1.81 -14.08 7.02
C GLU A 214 -0.30 -13.94 6.78
N VAL A 215 0.46 -13.92 7.87
CA VAL A 215 1.93 -13.98 7.84
C VAL A 215 2.39 -15.26 8.51
N GLN A 216 3.37 -15.93 7.89
CA GLN A 216 3.95 -17.15 8.42
C GLN A 216 4.50 -16.92 9.84
N LYS A 217 3.92 -17.62 10.80
CA LYS A 217 4.36 -17.60 12.19
C LYS A 217 5.74 -18.23 12.35
N SER A 218 6.43 -17.87 13.43
CA SER A 218 7.68 -18.51 13.81
C SER A 218 7.46 -20.00 14.07
N CYS A 219 8.34 -20.85 13.52
CA CYS A 219 8.32 -22.29 13.73
C CYS A 219 9.67 -22.80 14.26
N SER A 220 9.65 -24.00 14.85
CA SER A 220 10.83 -24.68 15.38
C SER A 220 11.55 -25.56 14.36
N HIS A 221 11.13 -25.57 13.10
CA HIS A 221 11.76 -26.38 12.04
C HIS A 221 13.22 -25.98 11.82
N THR A 222 14.08 -26.97 11.57
CA THR A 222 15.49 -26.76 11.20
C THR A 222 15.60 -26.15 9.79
N PRO A 223 16.74 -25.54 9.42
CA PRO A 223 16.94 -25.02 8.06
C PRO A 223 16.68 -26.06 6.96
N GLU A 224 17.08 -27.31 7.18
CA GLU A 224 16.88 -28.42 6.25
C GLU A 224 15.38 -28.76 6.12
N GLU A 225 14.67 -28.85 7.25
CA GLU A 225 13.22 -29.08 7.26
C GLU A 225 12.44 -27.93 6.60
N ARG A 226 12.90 -26.68 6.76
CA ARG A 226 12.26 -25.51 6.14
C ARG A 226 12.34 -25.52 4.62
N ALA A 227 13.45 -26.04 4.08
CA ALA A 227 13.70 -26.15 2.65
C ALA A 227 13.13 -27.43 2.04
N ASP A 228 12.76 -28.40 2.88
CA ASP A 228 12.20 -29.67 2.42
C ASP A 228 10.88 -29.43 1.69
N VAL A 229 10.93 -29.70 0.38
CA VAL A 229 9.82 -29.49 -0.52
C VAL A 229 8.94 -30.71 -0.38
N LEU A 230 7.68 -30.47 -0.08
CA LEU A 230 6.78 -31.58 0.11
C LEU A 230 6.60 -32.37 -1.16
N LEU A 231 7.03 -33.63 -1.10
CA LEU A 231 6.48 -34.74 -1.88
C LEU A 231 4.96 -34.78 -1.63
N GLY A 232 4.20 -33.96 -2.36
CA GLY A 232 2.74 -33.89 -2.27
C GLY A 232 2.12 -32.49 -2.46
N CYS A 233 2.84 -31.40 -2.13
CA CYS A 233 2.32 -30.05 -2.34
C CYS A 233 2.49 -29.66 -3.81
N ARG A 234 1.44 -29.90 -4.60
CA ARG A 234 1.33 -29.48 -6.00
C ARG A 234 0.99 -27.99 -6.08
N LEU A 235 1.95 -27.16 -5.68
CA LEU A 235 1.90 -25.71 -5.87
C LEU A 235 2.30 -25.35 -7.30
N ILE A 236 1.68 -24.29 -7.80
CA ILE A 236 2.06 -23.68 -9.07
C ILE A 236 2.97 -22.48 -8.77
N ALA A 237 4.11 -22.40 -9.45
CA ALA A 237 4.98 -21.24 -9.37
C ALA A 237 4.40 -20.11 -10.23
N ILE A 238 4.38 -18.90 -9.67
CA ILE A 238 4.04 -17.66 -10.36
C ILE A 238 5.32 -16.85 -10.51
N ASP A 239 5.73 -16.66 -11.76
CA ASP A 239 7.03 -16.09 -12.11
C ASP A 239 6.96 -14.78 -12.90
N ASN A 240 5.75 -14.35 -13.23
CA ASN A 240 5.49 -13.07 -13.86
C ASN A 240 4.09 -12.57 -13.51
N TRP A 241 3.84 -11.28 -13.74
CA TRP A 241 2.57 -10.63 -13.40
C TRP A 241 1.39 -11.10 -14.25
N ASP A 242 1.62 -11.62 -15.46
CA ASP A 242 0.53 -12.13 -16.28
C ASP A 242 -0.02 -13.45 -15.71
N GLU A 243 0.85 -14.34 -15.20
CA GLU A 243 0.46 -15.54 -14.43
C GLU A 243 -0.19 -15.19 -13.08
N PHE A 244 0.16 -14.04 -12.50
CA PHE A 244 -0.46 -13.58 -11.26
C PHE A 244 -1.88 -13.05 -11.48
N LEU A 245 -2.08 -12.26 -12.54
CA LEU A 245 -3.38 -11.66 -12.88
C LEU A 245 -4.37 -12.69 -13.45
N ASP A 246 -3.86 -13.80 -13.99
CA ASP A 246 -4.63 -14.98 -14.36
C ASP A 246 -4.23 -16.16 -13.47
N PRO A 247 -4.62 -16.15 -12.18
CA PRO A 247 -4.13 -17.12 -11.22
C PRO A 247 -4.66 -18.53 -11.53
N PRO A 248 -3.86 -19.59 -11.27
CA PRO A 248 -4.30 -20.96 -11.46
C PRO A 248 -5.40 -21.33 -10.45
N GLU A 249 -6.25 -22.31 -10.78
CA GLU A 249 -7.29 -22.83 -9.87
C GLU A 249 -6.73 -23.50 -8.59
N ARG A 250 -5.42 -23.74 -8.55
CA ARG A 250 -4.73 -24.41 -7.44
C ARG A 250 -3.90 -23.40 -6.68
N ALA A 251 -3.66 -23.68 -5.40
CA ALA A 251 -2.72 -22.93 -4.58
C ALA A 251 -1.41 -22.65 -5.32
N ALA A 252 -1.02 -21.38 -5.34
CA ALA A 252 0.12 -20.89 -6.09
C ALA A 252 1.13 -20.22 -5.16
N ILE A 253 2.38 -20.13 -5.62
CA ILE A 253 3.46 -19.46 -4.91
C ILE A 253 4.11 -18.41 -5.80
N PHE A 254 3.96 -17.15 -5.39
CA PHE A 254 4.60 -15.99 -5.99
C PHE A 254 6.06 -15.90 -5.52
N ARG A 255 7.00 -16.06 -6.45
CA ARG A 255 8.44 -16.18 -6.12
C ARG A 255 9.15 -14.84 -6.22
N ALA A 256 9.16 -14.09 -5.13
CA ALA A 256 9.77 -12.77 -5.01
C ALA A 256 10.74 -12.71 -3.81
N ASN A 257 11.47 -13.79 -3.58
CA ASN A 257 12.26 -13.95 -2.35
C ASN A 257 13.32 -12.86 -2.22
N GLY A 258 13.27 -12.09 -1.14
CA GLY A 258 14.18 -10.97 -0.88
C GLY A 258 13.78 -9.66 -1.55
N ASN A 259 12.70 -9.64 -2.35
CA ASN A 259 12.18 -8.45 -3.01
C ASN A 259 10.94 -7.91 -2.28
N TRP A 260 11.16 -7.07 -1.28
CA TRP A 260 10.08 -6.57 -0.42
C TRP A 260 9.00 -5.80 -1.19
N GLN A 261 9.36 -5.09 -2.28
CA GLN A 261 8.42 -4.32 -3.09
C GLN A 261 7.46 -5.25 -3.85
N ALA A 262 8.01 -6.26 -4.52
CA ALA A 262 7.21 -7.26 -5.22
C ALA A 262 6.34 -8.06 -4.25
N ARG A 263 6.87 -8.41 -3.07
CA ARG A 263 6.12 -9.13 -2.03
C ARG A 263 4.97 -8.28 -1.47
N LEU A 264 5.22 -7.01 -1.14
CA LEU A 264 4.19 -6.07 -0.68
C LEU A 264 3.11 -5.86 -1.73
N GLY A 265 3.54 -5.62 -2.97
CA GLY A 265 2.63 -5.41 -4.10
C GLY A 265 1.77 -6.62 -4.40
N ALA A 266 2.36 -7.81 -4.48
CA ALA A 266 1.64 -9.04 -4.76
C ALA A 266 0.67 -9.41 -3.61
N ALA A 267 1.07 -9.21 -2.35
CA ALA A 267 0.18 -9.46 -1.22
C ALA A 267 -1.05 -8.53 -1.25
N ALA A 268 -0.84 -7.23 -1.48
CA ALA A 268 -1.93 -6.26 -1.55
C ALA A 268 -2.85 -6.55 -2.74
N ALA A 269 -2.27 -6.82 -3.92
CA ALA A 269 -3.01 -7.18 -5.12
C ALA A 269 -3.81 -8.48 -4.94
N ALA A 270 -3.24 -9.50 -4.30
CA ALA A 270 -3.90 -10.78 -4.09
C ALA A 270 -5.14 -10.63 -3.20
N ILE A 271 -5.01 -9.87 -2.12
CA ILE A 271 -6.11 -9.54 -1.21
C ILE A 271 -7.19 -8.70 -1.91
N GLN A 272 -6.79 -7.76 -2.77
CA GLN A 272 -7.71 -6.95 -3.58
C GLN A 272 -8.48 -7.80 -4.62
N MET A 273 -7.86 -8.88 -5.13
CA MET A 273 -8.51 -9.90 -5.97
C MET A 273 -9.39 -10.87 -5.16
N GLY A 274 -9.40 -10.78 -3.83
CA GLY A 274 -10.20 -11.63 -2.95
C GLY A 274 -9.58 -12.99 -2.62
N MET A 275 -8.27 -13.16 -2.81
CA MET A 275 -7.57 -14.43 -2.53
C MET A 275 -7.15 -14.57 -1.06
N GLU A 276 -7.24 -15.80 -0.53
CA GLU A 276 -6.62 -16.16 0.75
C GLU A 276 -5.09 -16.14 0.60
N THR A 277 -4.43 -15.19 1.28
CA THR A 277 -3.03 -14.86 1.02
C THR A 277 -2.16 -15.09 2.25
N LEU A 278 -1.11 -15.89 2.08
CA LEU A 278 -0.09 -16.13 3.10
C LEU A 278 1.26 -15.57 2.67
N VAL A 279 1.83 -14.67 3.46
CA VAL A 279 3.19 -14.18 3.24
C VAL A 279 4.19 -14.99 4.06
N LEU A 280 5.19 -15.58 3.41
CA LEU A 280 6.28 -16.27 4.10
C LEU A 280 7.15 -15.30 4.89
N SER A 281 7.87 -15.78 5.91
CA SER A 281 8.79 -14.89 6.62
C SER A 281 9.98 -14.52 5.72
N ALA A 282 10.26 -13.22 5.56
CA ALA A 282 11.42 -12.74 4.78
C ALA A 282 12.76 -13.31 5.30
N LYS A 283 12.86 -13.52 6.63
CA LYS A 283 14.12 -13.96 7.27
C LYS A 283 14.25 -15.47 7.36
N ARG A 284 13.14 -16.18 7.57
CA ARG A 284 13.12 -17.63 7.81
C ARG A 284 11.89 -18.25 7.14
N PRO A 285 11.82 -18.24 5.79
CA PRO A 285 10.72 -18.89 5.09
C PRO A 285 10.75 -20.39 5.39
N CYS A 286 9.58 -21.01 5.49
CA CYS A 286 9.42 -22.41 5.87
C CYS A 286 8.35 -23.07 5.01
N LEU A 287 8.78 -23.86 4.03
CA LEU A 287 7.89 -24.59 3.13
C LEU A 287 7.15 -25.71 3.87
N GLN A 288 7.75 -26.27 4.92
CA GLN A 288 7.10 -27.29 5.75
C GLN A 288 5.85 -26.78 6.48
N CYS A 289 5.77 -25.48 6.78
CA CYS A 289 4.60 -24.88 7.43
C CYS A 289 3.38 -24.79 6.50
N LEU A 290 3.58 -24.93 5.18
CA LEU A 290 2.50 -24.88 4.19
C LEU A 290 1.56 -26.09 4.24
N LYS A 291 1.94 -27.18 4.94
CA LYS A 291 1.09 -28.38 5.12
C LYS A 291 -0.27 -28.09 5.75
N MET A 292 -0.37 -26.98 6.46
CA MET A 292 -1.47 -26.71 7.39
C MET A 292 -2.44 -25.64 6.88
N THR A 293 -2.27 -25.16 5.64
CA THR A 293 -2.92 -23.93 5.16
C THR A 293 -3.79 -24.19 3.94
N GLY A 294 -5.06 -23.76 3.99
CA GLY A 294 -5.99 -23.73 2.84
C GLY A 294 -5.95 -22.36 2.16
N VAL A 295 -4.80 -22.00 1.59
CA VAL A 295 -4.53 -20.67 1.01
C VAL A 295 -4.47 -20.74 -0.50
N ASP A 296 -4.91 -19.67 -1.18
CA ASP A 296 -4.90 -19.55 -2.64
C ASP A 296 -3.54 -19.06 -3.14
N MET A 297 -2.98 -18.05 -2.46
CA MET A 297 -1.76 -17.37 -2.88
C MET A 297 -0.72 -17.33 -1.75
N ILE A 298 0.47 -17.85 -2.02
CA ILE A 298 1.61 -17.80 -1.11
C ILE A 298 2.64 -16.81 -1.64
N ILE A 299 3.01 -15.80 -0.85
CA ILE A 299 4.00 -14.79 -1.24
C ILE A 299 5.35 -15.15 -0.60
N ALA A 300 6.29 -15.60 -1.42
CA ALA A 300 7.61 -16.05 -0.98
C ALA A 300 8.68 -14.99 -1.18
#